data_AF-A0A1D2WN66-F1
#
_entry.id   AF-A0A1D2WN66-F1
#
_cell.length_a   1.000
_cell.length_b   1.000
_cell.length_c   1.000
_cell.angle_alpha   90.00
_cell.angle_beta   90.00
_cell.angle_gamma   90.00
#
_symmetry.space_group_name_H-M   'P 1'
#
loop_
_entity.id
_entity.type
_entity.pdbx_description
1 polymer ?
#
loop_
_entity_poly.entity_id
_entity_poly.type
_entity_poly.pdbx_seq_one_letter_code
_entity_poly.pdbx_strand_id
1 'polypeptide(L)'
;MKKIITYGTFDLFHKGHYNILKRAKMYGDYLIVGVTGENYDIGRGKLNVNDSLATRIENVQKTGFADEIIVEEYLGQKIGDIIKYDIDSFVIGDDWKGKFDHLSKYCNMIYLERTKGISSTQIREETFNQYTIGIVCDFVDDNQIINEAKLVNGFEVKNIFCEDEEIKNKFQEKYHLENSCEEFSELLELSDIIYVRCNISKRFNYIQKALNAGKHVIYDPPATFNYNELDELIHLAEQKNVILMENIKMVHIYVFNQLLWMTQGGLIGDILSFNCSISKIDINRPNLFYDLSVYTLLPMLKIMGQDYEKYDFIVKKDGEDIEFASMNFVYSNGRSIINVGNKIRVDNQLEIIGTEGTIRMKGEWWRSRNFEIHYPESQEIQLYNTNFEGNGFKYLLRELSRMLDNNRIDTRSIFKDESLKIVKILEQVKKIENNNGD
;
A
#
# COMPACT_ATOMS: atom_id res chain seq x y z
N MET A 1 13.90 -33.19 -30.05
CA MET A 1 14.53 -32.08 -29.31
C MET A 1 13.75 -31.90 -28.03
N LYS A 2 14.35 -32.18 -26.88
CA LYS A 2 13.67 -32.14 -25.60
C LYS A 2 13.62 -30.71 -25.07
N LYS A 3 12.43 -30.18 -24.81
CA LYS A 3 12.20 -28.79 -24.38
C LYS A 3 11.93 -28.71 -22.89
N ILE A 4 12.61 -27.78 -22.24
CA ILE A 4 12.57 -27.54 -20.80
C ILE A 4 12.07 -26.13 -20.58
N ILE A 5 11.23 -25.94 -19.56
CA ILE A 5 10.87 -24.61 -19.08
C ILE A 5 11.21 -24.45 -17.60
N THR A 6 11.64 -23.26 -17.22
CA THR A 6 11.83 -22.86 -15.83
C THR A 6 11.34 -21.44 -15.62
N TYR A 7 10.95 -21.09 -14.40
CA TYR A 7 10.51 -19.74 -14.06
C TYR A 7 11.25 -19.20 -12.85
N GLY A 8 11.42 -17.89 -12.81
CA GLY A 8 12.00 -17.21 -11.68
C GLY A 8 11.85 -15.70 -11.76
N THR A 9 12.04 -15.03 -10.63
CA THR A 9 12.21 -13.57 -10.64
C THR A 9 13.57 -13.20 -11.19
N PHE A 10 14.62 -13.94 -10.82
CA PHE A 10 16.02 -13.64 -11.20
C PHE A 10 16.50 -12.24 -10.76
N ASP A 11 15.95 -11.74 -9.63
CA ASP A 11 16.34 -10.48 -8.99
C ASP A 11 17.73 -10.56 -8.36
N LEU A 12 18.50 -9.47 -8.39
CA LEU A 12 19.87 -9.38 -7.86
C LEU A 12 20.68 -10.60 -8.30
N PHE A 13 20.85 -10.73 -9.61
CA PHE A 13 21.29 -11.98 -10.23
C PHE A 13 22.58 -12.53 -9.61
N HIS A 14 22.46 -13.63 -8.86
CA HIS A 14 23.56 -14.23 -8.11
C HIS A 14 23.81 -15.68 -8.54
N LYS A 15 24.88 -16.29 -8.01
CA LYS A 15 25.32 -17.66 -8.35
C LYS A 15 24.22 -18.74 -8.21
N GLY A 16 23.26 -18.58 -7.30
CA GLY A 16 22.10 -19.47 -7.18
C GLY A 16 21.23 -19.51 -8.45
N HIS A 17 20.97 -18.36 -9.06
CA HIS A 17 20.23 -18.22 -10.31
C HIS A 17 21.03 -18.80 -11.48
N TYR A 18 22.32 -18.52 -11.54
CA TYR A 18 23.20 -19.14 -12.53
C TYR A 18 23.16 -20.68 -12.46
N ASN A 19 23.25 -21.25 -11.25
CA ASN A 19 23.27 -22.69 -11.05
C ASN A 19 21.93 -23.37 -11.37
N ILE A 20 20.79 -22.71 -11.12
CA ILE A 20 19.49 -23.30 -11.47
C ILE A 20 19.33 -23.35 -13.00
N LEU A 21 19.70 -22.27 -13.70
CA LEU A 21 19.65 -22.22 -15.17
C LEU A 21 20.62 -23.23 -15.81
N LYS A 22 21.86 -23.28 -15.32
CA LYS A 22 22.86 -24.26 -15.77
C LYS A 22 22.36 -25.70 -15.63
N ARG A 23 21.77 -26.04 -14.48
CA ARG A 23 21.22 -27.38 -14.24
C ARG A 23 19.98 -27.65 -15.07
N ALA A 24 19.06 -26.69 -15.21
CA ALA A 24 17.88 -26.83 -16.05
C ALA A 24 18.25 -27.14 -17.51
N LYS A 25 19.27 -26.47 -18.07
CA LYS A 25 19.78 -26.73 -19.42
C LYS A 25 20.34 -28.14 -19.60
N MET A 26 20.78 -28.81 -18.53
CA MET A 26 21.27 -30.20 -18.62
C MET A 26 20.15 -31.24 -18.81
N TYR A 27 18.88 -30.87 -18.59
CA TYR A 27 17.75 -31.81 -18.68
C TYR A 27 17.11 -31.90 -20.06
N GLY A 28 17.53 -31.08 -21.02
CA GLY A 28 17.04 -31.11 -22.40
C GLY A 28 17.91 -30.29 -23.36
N ASP A 29 17.47 -30.21 -24.60
CA ASP A 29 18.22 -29.57 -25.68
C ASP A 29 17.92 -28.07 -25.79
N TYR A 30 16.69 -27.68 -25.42
CA TYR A 30 16.18 -26.31 -25.54
C TYR A 30 15.56 -25.87 -24.21
N LEU A 31 15.99 -24.73 -23.66
CA LEU A 31 15.58 -24.16 -22.38
C LEU A 31 14.86 -22.82 -22.60
N ILE A 32 13.59 -22.81 -22.23
CA ILE A 32 12.78 -21.60 -22.11
C ILE A 32 12.85 -21.10 -20.66
N VAL A 33 13.15 -19.82 -20.47
CA VAL A 33 13.19 -19.19 -19.14
C VAL A 33 12.09 -18.14 -19.03
N GLY A 34 11.13 -18.37 -18.14
CA GLY A 34 10.10 -17.41 -17.78
C GLY A 34 10.58 -16.45 -16.69
N VAL A 35 10.73 -15.17 -17.03
CA VAL A 35 11.07 -14.10 -16.07
C VAL A 35 9.77 -13.47 -15.58
N THR A 36 9.56 -13.38 -14.26
CA THR A 36 8.33 -12.78 -13.72
C THR A 36 8.24 -11.29 -13.99
N GLY A 37 7.12 -10.84 -14.55
CA GLY A 37 6.82 -9.42 -14.74
C GLY A 37 6.55 -8.70 -13.42
N GLU A 38 6.70 -7.38 -13.43
CA GLU A 38 6.52 -6.57 -12.22
C GLU A 38 5.10 -6.68 -11.64
N ASN A 39 4.08 -6.60 -12.49
CA ASN A 39 2.68 -6.75 -12.06
C ASN A 39 2.41 -8.11 -11.42
N TYR A 40 3.01 -9.17 -11.94
CA TYR A 40 2.90 -10.52 -11.37
C TYR A 40 3.57 -10.62 -10.00
N ASP A 41 4.80 -10.09 -9.87
CA ASP A 41 5.54 -10.07 -8.61
C ASP A 41 4.82 -9.26 -7.53
N ILE A 42 4.32 -8.07 -7.89
CA ILE A 42 3.49 -7.23 -7.02
C ILE A 42 2.25 -7.99 -6.59
N GLY A 43 1.54 -8.61 -7.55
CA GLY A 43 0.34 -9.37 -7.28
C GLY A 43 0.57 -10.47 -6.25
N ARG A 44 1.61 -11.29 -6.39
CA ARG A 44 1.90 -12.35 -5.42
C ARG A 44 2.57 -11.87 -4.12
N GLY A 45 2.58 -10.55 -3.86
CA GLY A 45 3.14 -9.96 -2.65
C GLY A 45 4.66 -9.86 -2.62
N LYS A 46 5.37 -10.15 -3.72
CA LYS A 46 6.82 -10.04 -3.82
C LYS A 46 7.22 -8.62 -4.21
N LEU A 47 7.29 -7.74 -3.21
CA LEU A 47 7.56 -6.31 -3.40
C LEU A 47 9.06 -5.95 -3.40
N ASN A 48 9.91 -6.90 -3.03
CA ASN A 48 11.36 -6.72 -2.85
C ASN A 48 12.15 -7.09 -4.11
N VAL A 49 11.57 -6.83 -5.29
CA VAL A 49 12.24 -7.01 -6.58
C VAL A 49 12.87 -5.67 -6.94
N ASN A 50 14.18 -5.66 -7.17
CA ASN A 50 15.00 -4.47 -7.31
C ASN A 50 15.40 -4.26 -8.77
N ASP A 51 15.87 -5.31 -9.42
CA ASP A 51 16.26 -5.24 -10.82
C ASP A 51 15.01 -5.05 -11.69
N SER A 52 15.07 -4.08 -12.61
CA SER A 52 14.04 -3.89 -13.62
C SER A 52 13.81 -5.18 -14.41
N LEU A 53 12.62 -5.39 -14.95
CA LEU A 53 12.36 -6.56 -15.80
C LEU A 53 13.40 -6.69 -16.93
N ALA A 54 13.78 -5.57 -17.57
CA ALA A 54 14.80 -5.54 -18.61
C ALA A 54 16.16 -6.02 -18.10
N THR A 55 16.62 -5.53 -16.93
CA THR A 55 17.87 -5.96 -16.30
C THR A 55 17.86 -7.45 -15.97
N ARG A 56 16.74 -7.98 -15.47
CA ARG A 56 16.59 -9.41 -15.14
C ARG A 56 16.63 -10.29 -16.39
N ILE A 57 15.97 -9.86 -17.46
CA ILE A 57 16.03 -10.53 -18.77
C ILE A 57 17.47 -10.52 -19.30
N GLU A 58 18.14 -9.36 -19.28
CA GLU A 58 19.52 -9.23 -19.76
C GLU A 58 20.48 -10.14 -18.97
N ASN A 59 20.32 -10.20 -17.65
CA ASN A 59 21.12 -11.09 -16.79
C ASN A 59 20.91 -12.57 -17.13
N VAL A 60 19.67 -12.98 -17.40
CA VAL A 60 19.36 -14.34 -17.87
C VAL A 60 19.99 -14.60 -19.25
N GLN A 61 19.88 -13.65 -20.19
CA GLN A 61 20.48 -13.75 -21.53
C GLN A 61 22.00 -13.93 -21.45
N LYS A 62 22.68 -13.13 -20.63
CA LYS A 62 24.15 -13.16 -20.43
C LYS A 62 24.67 -14.52 -19.95
N THR A 63 23.82 -15.35 -19.35
CA THR A 63 24.24 -16.70 -18.95
C THR A 63 24.54 -17.62 -20.14
N GLY A 64 23.94 -17.37 -21.31
CA GLY A 64 24.03 -18.23 -22.48
C GLY A 64 23.29 -19.57 -22.35
N PHE A 65 22.52 -19.80 -21.28
CA PHE A 65 21.77 -21.05 -21.09
C PHE A 65 20.36 -21.03 -21.66
N ALA A 66 19.72 -19.86 -21.67
CA ALA A 66 18.35 -19.70 -22.17
C ALA A 66 18.38 -19.59 -23.70
N ASP A 67 17.68 -20.49 -24.39
CA ASP A 67 17.48 -20.38 -25.84
C ASP A 67 16.32 -19.43 -26.16
N GLU A 68 15.34 -19.34 -25.25
CA GLU A 68 14.20 -18.43 -25.34
C GLU A 68 13.84 -17.87 -23.96
N ILE A 69 13.41 -16.62 -23.93
CA ILE A 69 12.98 -15.95 -22.71
C ILE A 69 11.58 -15.42 -22.91
N ILE A 70 10.70 -15.71 -21.96
CA ILE A 70 9.32 -15.24 -21.94
C ILE A 70 9.06 -14.47 -20.64
N VAL A 71 8.06 -13.60 -20.64
CA VAL A 71 7.65 -12.86 -19.45
C VAL A 71 6.39 -13.51 -18.86
N GLU A 72 6.37 -13.75 -17.55
CA GLU A 72 5.17 -14.18 -16.83
C GLU A 72 4.40 -12.97 -16.29
N GLU A 73 3.21 -12.74 -16.82
CA GLU A 73 2.40 -11.55 -16.51
C GLU A 73 1.21 -11.84 -15.60
N TYR A 74 0.64 -13.06 -15.65
CA TYR A 74 -0.57 -13.40 -14.89
C TYR A 74 -0.57 -14.84 -14.36
N LEU A 75 -1.41 -15.08 -13.34
CA LEU A 75 -1.56 -16.39 -12.72
C LEU A 75 -2.20 -17.39 -13.69
N GLY A 76 -1.61 -18.57 -13.83
CA GLY A 76 -2.09 -19.63 -14.73
C GLY A 76 -1.44 -19.65 -16.11
N GLN A 77 -0.64 -18.63 -16.46
CA GLN A 77 0.08 -18.55 -17.74
C GLN A 77 0.94 -19.80 -18.02
N LYS A 78 1.54 -20.40 -16.97
CA LYS A 78 2.41 -21.59 -17.09
C LYS A 78 1.79 -22.74 -17.86
N ILE A 79 0.48 -22.99 -17.69
CA ILE A 79 -0.21 -24.08 -18.41
C ILE A 79 -0.28 -23.75 -19.91
N GLY A 80 -0.64 -22.51 -20.24
CA GLY A 80 -0.67 -22.02 -21.62
C GLY A 80 0.71 -22.09 -22.27
N ASP A 81 1.76 -21.70 -21.55
CA ASP A 81 3.13 -21.77 -22.03
C ASP A 81 3.59 -23.22 -22.26
N ILE A 82 3.30 -24.14 -21.33
CA ILE A 82 3.63 -25.57 -21.47
C ILE A 82 3.02 -26.16 -22.75
N ILE A 83 1.74 -25.86 -23.01
CA ILE A 83 1.02 -26.36 -24.18
C ILE A 83 1.53 -25.69 -25.46
N LYS A 84 1.66 -24.36 -25.45
CA LYS A 84 2.07 -23.56 -26.61
C LYS A 84 3.45 -23.93 -27.11
N TYR A 85 4.40 -24.11 -26.20
CA TYR A 85 5.79 -24.39 -26.54
C TYR A 85 6.11 -25.89 -26.63
N ASP A 86 5.13 -26.76 -26.34
CA ASP A 86 5.27 -28.23 -26.35
C ASP A 86 6.40 -28.68 -25.39
N ILE A 87 6.24 -28.32 -24.11
CA ILE A 87 7.27 -28.53 -23.09
C ILE A 87 7.26 -29.96 -22.54
N ASP A 88 8.41 -30.64 -22.58
CA ASP A 88 8.58 -31.99 -22.03
C ASP A 88 8.78 -32.01 -20.52
N SER A 89 9.46 -30.99 -19.96
CA SER A 89 9.73 -30.93 -18.52
C SER A 89 9.74 -29.52 -17.95
N PHE A 90 9.15 -29.37 -16.77
CA PHE A 90 9.17 -28.16 -15.96
C PHE A 90 10.19 -28.32 -14.84
N VAL A 91 11.25 -27.51 -14.86
CA VAL A 91 12.33 -27.56 -13.88
C VAL A 91 12.22 -26.37 -12.93
N ILE A 92 12.20 -26.62 -11.62
CA ILE A 92 12.14 -25.58 -10.59
C ILE A 92 12.92 -25.98 -9.34
N GLY A 93 13.17 -25.03 -8.44
CA GLY A 93 13.76 -25.32 -7.13
C GLY A 93 12.86 -26.19 -6.26
N ASP A 94 13.47 -26.99 -5.40
CA ASP A 94 12.79 -27.89 -4.45
C ASP A 94 11.93 -27.16 -3.40
N ASP A 95 12.15 -25.85 -3.21
CA ASP A 95 11.31 -24.95 -2.41
C ASP A 95 9.86 -24.83 -2.93
N TRP A 96 9.58 -25.26 -4.17
CA TRP A 96 8.25 -25.26 -4.76
C TRP A 96 7.58 -26.63 -4.82
N LYS A 97 8.19 -27.66 -4.20
CA LYS A 97 7.66 -29.02 -4.17
C LYS A 97 6.24 -29.03 -3.59
N GLY A 98 5.30 -29.68 -4.28
CA GLY A 98 3.88 -29.71 -3.89
C GLY A 98 3.04 -28.56 -4.45
N LYS A 99 3.63 -27.39 -4.75
CA LYS A 99 2.87 -26.20 -5.18
C LYS A 99 2.46 -26.24 -6.64
N PHE A 100 3.31 -26.79 -7.50
CA PHE A 100 3.07 -26.88 -8.95
C PHE A 100 2.81 -28.30 -9.45
N ASP A 101 2.58 -29.26 -8.55
CA ASP A 101 2.41 -30.67 -8.91
C ASP A 101 1.23 -30.91 -9.86
N HIS A 102 0.23 -30.01 -9.87
CA HIS A 102 -0.88 -30.07 -10.83
C HIS A 102 -0.45 -29.94 -12.30
N LEU A 103 0.74 -29.39 -12.58
CA LEU A 103 1.33 -29.29 -13.92
C LEU A 103 1.86 -30.63 -14.44
N SER A 104 2.02 -31.64 -13.57
CA SER A 104 2.45 -32.99 -13.95
C SER A 104 1.53 -33.69 -14.96
N LYS A 105 0.29 -33.20 -15.09
CA LYS A 105 -0.67 -33.63 -16.12
C LYS A 105 -0.24 -33.25 -17.54
N TYR A 106 0.59 -32.22 -17.67
CA TYR A 106 0.98 -31.65 -18.96
C TYR A 106 2.46 -31.87 -19.29
N CYS A 107 3.34 -32.00 -18.30
CA CYS A 107 4.77 -32.21 -18.51
C CYS A 107 5.44 -32.88 -17.30
N ASN A 108 6.69 -33.32 -17.44
CA ASN A 108 7.44 -33.93 -16.34
C ASN A 108 7.95 -32.87 -15.34
N MET A 109 7.67 -33.05 -14.05
CA MET A 109 8.14 -32.14 -13.00
C MET A 109 9.53 -32.56 -12.49
N ILE A 110 10.48 -31.60 -12.47
CA ILE A 110 11.85 -31.82 -11.97
C ILE A 110 12.17 -30.77 -10.92
N TYR A 111 12.48 -31.24 -9.70
CA TYR A 111 12.83 -30.38 -8.57
C TYR A 111 14.33 -30.42 -8.31
N LEU A 112 14.97 -29.26 -8.25
CA LEU A 112 16.41 -29.11 -8.03
C LEU A 112 16.72 -28.59 -6.63
N GLU A 113 17.63 -29.24 -5.92
CA GLU A 113 18.09 -28.75 -4.61
C GLU A 113 18.71 -27.34 -4.69
N ARG A 114 18.43 -26.51 -3.70
CA ARG A 114 19.05 -25.17 -3.59
C ARG A 114 20.58 -25.24 -3.44
N THR A 115 21.26 -24.27 -4.06
CA THR A 115 22.66 -23.97 -3.73
C THR A 115 22.70 -23.35 -2.33
N LYS A 116 23.25 -24.06 -1.33
CA LYS A 116 23.38 -23.58 0.05
C LYS A 116 24.38 -22.42 0.14
N GLY A 117 24.08 -21.41 0.97
CA GLY A 117 25.02 -20.34 1.35
C GLY A 117 25.05 -19.08 0.47
N ILE A 118 24.16 -18.94 -0.51
CA ILE A 118 23.98 -17.69 -1.29
C ILE A 118 22.48 -17.47 -1.42
N SER A 119 21.91 -16.68 -0.51
CA SER A 119 20.50 -16.26 -0.61
C SER A 119 20.44 -14.77 -0.93
N SER A 120 19.41 -14.37 -1.67
CA SER A 120 19.13 -12.96 -1.95
C SER A 120 19.07 -12.14 -0.66
N THR A 121 18.75 -12.74 0.49
CA THR A 121 18.70 -12.10 1.81
C THR A 121 20.07 -11.59 2.28
N GLN A 122 21.15 -12.36 2.13
CA GLN A 122 22.50 -11.93 2.53
C GLN A 122 23.02 -10.81 1.63
N ILE A 123 22.76 -10.90 0.31
CA ILE A 123 23.10 -9.83 -0.63
C ILE A 123 22.29 -8.57 -0.30
N ARG A 124 21.04 -8.71 0.14
CA ARG A 124 20.19 -7.58 0.52
C ARG A 124 20.77 -6.83 1.73
N GLU A 125 21.24 -7.53 2.75
CA GLU A 125 21.86 -6.88 3.92
C GLU A 125 23.13 -6.08 3.56
N GLU A 126 23.90 -6.53 2.57
CA GLU A 126 25.10 -5.83 2.10
C GLU A 126 24.84 -4.70 1.09
N THR A 127 23.67 -4.70 0.43
CA THR A 127 23.38 -3.81 -0.71
C THR A 127 22.42 -2.66 -0.37
N PHE A 128 21.55 -2.81 0.64
CA PHE A 128 20.52 -1.82 0.95
C PHE A 128 20.82 -1.04 2.22
N ASN A 129 20.50 0.26 2.20
CA ASN A 129 20.45 1.07 3.42
C ASN A 129 19.39 0.47 4.35
N GLN A 130 19.76 0.21 5.60
CA GLN A 130 18.83 -0.18 6.64
C GLN A 130 18.34 1.06 7.38
N TYR A 131 17.03 1.24 7.42
CA TYR A 131 16.35 2.29 8.16
C TYR A 131 15.64 1.69 9.36
N THR A 132 15.90 2.28 10.52
CA THR A 132 15.23 1.91 11.77
C THR A 132 13.97 2.76 11.96
N ILE A 133 12.84 2.11 12.18
CA ILE A 133 11.55 2.74 12.46
C ILE A 133 11.30 2.69 13.97
N GLY A 134 11.03 3.86 14.54
CA GLY A 134 10.51 4.04 15.89
C GLY A 134 9.03 4.37 15.87
N ILE A 135 8.24 3.80 16.77
CA ILE A 135 6.79 4.06 16.88
C ILE A 135 6.53 4.92 18.13
N VAL A 136 5.79 6.02 17.96
CA VAL A 136 5.11 6.68 19.08
C VAL A 136 3.62 6.34 19.03
N CYS A 137 3.07 5.75 20.07
CA CYS A 137 1.67 5.34 20.08
C CYS A 137 0.94 5.55 21.41
N ASP A 138 -0.39 5.68 21.33
CA ASP A 138 -1.29 5.66 22.50
C ASP A 138 -2.16 4.37 22.52
N PHE A 139 -1.83 3.36 21.70
CA PHE A 139 -2.66 2.16 21.50
C PHE A 139 -1.81 0.88 21.47
N VAL A 140 -2.38 -0.25 21.92
CA VAL A 140 -1.71 -1.57 21.92
C VAL A 140 -1.62 -2.20 20.50
N ASP A 141 -2.25 -1.61 19.49
CA ASP A 141 -2.13 -2.07 18.11
C ASP A 141 -1.19 -1.20 17.27
N ASP A 142 -0.37 -1.85 16.47
CA ASP A 142 0.67 -1.27 15.61
C ASP A 142 0.17 -0.90 14.20
N ASN A 143 -1.13 -1.02 13.93
CA ASN A 143 -1.68 -0.93 12.57
C ASN A 143 -0.98 -1.89 11.56
N GLN A 144 -0.46 -3.02 12.06
CA GLN A 144 0.30 -4.08 11.39
C GLN A 144 1.64 -3.65 10.77
N ILE A 145 2.17 -2.47 11.08
CA ILE A 145 3.45 -2.01 10.53
C ILE A 145 4.59 -3.01 10.82
N ILE A 146 4.61 -3.67 11.97
CA ILE A 146 5.71 -4.56 12.38
C ILE A 146 5.78 -5.79 11.49
N ASN A 147 4.63 -6.38 11.16
CA ASN A 147 4.57 -7.54 10.27
C ASN A 147 4.75 -7.15 8.80
N GLU A 148 4.22 -6.00 8.39
CA GLU A 148 4.33 -5.51 7.02
C GLU A 148 5.75 -5.02 6.69
N ALA A 149 6.46 -4.41 7.64
CA ALA A 149 7.85 -3.96 7.47
C ALA A 149 8.79 -5.14 7.19
N LYS A 150 8.58 -6.31 7.82
CA LYS A 150 9.33 -7.55 7.52
C LYS A 150 9.21 -8.00 6.06
N LEU A 151 8.16 -7.56 5.36
CA LEU A 151 7.92 -7.89 3.96
C LEU A 151 8.61 -6.92 2.99
N VAL A 152 9.17 -5.81 3.49
CA VAL A 152 9.85 -4.78 2.69
C VAL A 152 11.33 -4.73 3.10
N ASN A 153 12.23 -4.78 2.12
CA ASN A 153 13.66 -4.67 2.44
C ASN A 153 13.99 -3.28 3.00
N GLY A 154 14.99 -3.20 3.88
CA GLY A 154 15.56 -1.94 4.35
C GLY A 154 14.79 -1.27 5.48
N PHE A 155 13.72 -1.86 6.02
CA PHE A 155 13.00 -1.31 7.17
C PHE A 155 12.91 -2.32 8.31
N GLU A 156 13.27 -1.88 9.50
CA GLU A 156 13.10 -2.65 10.73
C GLU A 156 12.43 -1.79 11.81
N VAL A 157 11.37 -2.32 12.41
CA VAL A 157 10.72 -1.67 13.55
C VAL A 157 11.36 -2.20 14.83
N LYS A 158 12.08 -1.35 15.55
CA LYS A 158 12.87 -1.75 16.74
C LYS A 158 12.48 -1.03 18.02
N ASN A 159 11.99 0.19 17.90
CA ASN A 159 11.87 1.11 19.03
C ASN A 159 10.42 1.54 19.23
N ILE A 160 9.99 1.65 20.49
CA ILE A 160 8.68 2.19 20.86
C ILE A 160 8.80 3.25 21.95
N PHE A 161 7.97 4.28 21.85
CA PHE A 161 7.69 5.23 22.91
C PHE A 161 6.18 5.34 23.12
N CYS A 162 5.74 5.34 24.37
CA CYS A 162 4.36 5.59 24.77
C CYS A 162 4.38 6.26 26.15
N GLU A 163 3.57 7.29 26.34
CA GLU A 163 3.47 7.99 27.64
C GLU A 163 2.80 7.12 28.71
N ASP A 164 1.93 6.20 28.31
CA ASP A 164 1.27 5.24 29.20
C ASP A 164 2.13 3.97 29.32
N GLU A 165 2.72 3.77 30.50
CA GLU A 165 3.58 2.60 30.77
C GLU A 165 2.85 1.26 30.59
N GLU A 166 1.55 1.18 30.91
CA GLU A 166 0.79 -0.05 30.77
C GLU A 166 0.61 -0.42 29.30
N ILE A 167 0.29 0.58 28.46
CA ILE A 167 0.18 0.40 27.00
C ILE A 167 1.54 0.05 26.41
N LYS A 168 2.61 0.74 26.83
CA LYS A 168 3.99 0.48 26.39
C LYS A 168 4.40 -0.96 26.66
N ASN A 169 4.22 -1.42 27.89
CA ASN A 169 4.59 -2.79 28.30
C ASN A 169 3.79 -3.84 27.54
N LYS A 170 2.46 -3.66 27.41
CA LYS A 170 1.60 -4.55 26.62
C LYS A 170 2.01 -4.62 25.15
N PHE A 171 2.40 -3.48 24.57
CA PHE A 171 2.84 -3.42 23.19
C PHE A 171 4.19 -4.12 23.02
N GLN A 172 5.16 -3.85 23.89
CA GLN A 172 6.47 -4.48 23.85
C GLN A 172 6.38 -5.99 24.01
N GLU A 173 5.58 -6.49 24.97
CA GLU A 173 5.33 -7.92 25.17
C GLU A 173 4.69 -8.57 23.94
N LYS A 174 3.71 -7.91 23.32
CA LYS A 174 2.96 -8.44 22.19
C LYS A 174 3.80 -8.57 20.92
N TYR A 175 4.70 -7.62 20.68
CA TYR A 175 5.46 -7.55 19.43
C TYR A 175 6.95 -7.89 19.58
N HIS A 176 7.43 -8.12 20.80
CA HIS A 176 8.82 -8.44 21.14
C HIS A 176 9.82 -7.44 20.57
N LEU A 177 9.55 -6.15 20.74
CA LEU A 177 10.45 -5.07 20.30
C LEU A 177 11.72 -5.02 21.14
N GLU A 178 12.84 -4.68 20.50
CA GLU A 178 14.17 -4.63 21.12
C GLU A 178 14.27 -3.52 22.17
N ASN A 179 13.79 -2.32 21.86
CA ASN A 179 13.94 -1.15 22.72
C ASN A 179 12.58 -0.54 23.10
N SER A 180 12.39 -0.28 24.39
CA SER A 180 11.30 0.52 24.93
C SER A 180 11.89 1.80 25.50
N CYS A 181 11.61 2.92 24.84
CA CYS A 181 12.14 4.22 25.21
C CYS A 181 11.32 4.84 26.36
N GLU A 182 12.01 5.52 27.28
CA GLU A 182 11.36 6.27 28.38
C GLU A 182 11.03 7.70 27.98
N GLU A 183 11.82 8.28 27.09
CA GLU A 183 11.60 9.62 26.56
C GLU A 183 11.48 9.63 25.03
N PHE A 184 10.75 10.61 24.50
CA PHE A 184 10.65 10.77 23.05
C PHE A 184 11.99 11.15 22.41
N SER A 185 12.86 11.85 23.13
CA SER A 185 14.24 12.18 22.73
C SER A 185 15.05 10.92 22.40
N GLU A 186 14.97 9.89 23.24
CA GLU A 186 15.62 8.60 23.04
C GLU A 186 15.10 7.90 21.77
N LEU A 187 13.78 7.94 21.54
CA LEU A 187 13.19 7.39 20.31
C LEU A 187 13.75 8.07 19.05
N LEU A 188 13.94 9.39 19.09
CA LEU A 188 14.52 10.16 18.00
C LEU A 188 15.99 9.78 17.76
N GLU A 189 16.78 9.55 18.80
CA GLU A 189 18.19 9.16 18.64
C GLU A 189 18.34 7.78 18.00
N LEU A 190 17.50 6.82 18.39
CA LEU A 190 17.59 5.42 17.96
C LEU A 190 16.93 5.11 16.60
N SER A 191 16.20 6.06 16.01
CA SER A 191 15.37 5.80 14.82
C SER A 191 15.66 6.78 13.69
N ASP A 192 15.61 6.30 12.45
CA ASP A 192 15.72 7.13 11.24
C ASP A 192 14.34 7.68 10.81
N ILE A 193 13.30 6.88 11.05
CA ILE A 193 11.92 7.17 10.71
C ILE A 193 11.06 7.05 11.96
N ILE A 194 10.17 8.03 12.17
CA ILE A 194 9.19 8.01 13.27
C ILE A 194 7.79 7.76 12.72
N TYR A 195 7.14 6.70 13.18
CA TYR A 195 5.73 6.46 12.94
C TYR A 195 4.88 7.02 14.09
N VAL A 196 4.09 8.06 13.79
CA VAL A 196 3.24 8.75 14.75
C VAL A 196 1.82 8.18 14.72
N ARG A 197 1.51 7.37 15.74
CA ARG A 197 0.24 6.65 15.94
C ARG A 197 -0.39 6.99 17.31
N CYS A 198 -0.59 8.27 17.56
CA CYS A 198 -1.18 8.77 18.81
C CYS A 198 -2.50 9.51 18.57
N ASN A 199 -3.13 9.97 19.65
CA ASN A 199 -4.28 10.85 19.58
C ASN A 199 -3.94 12.13 18.80
N ILE A 200 -4.89 12.61 17.99
CA ILE A 200 -4.69 13.78 17.13
C ILE A 200 -4.21 15.02 17.89
N SER A 201 -4.62 15.20 19.15
CA SER A 201 -4.18 16.33 19.98
C SER A 201 -2.67 16.37 20.22
N LYS A 202 -1.99 15.22 20.15
CA LYS A 202 -0.54 15.08 20.37
C LYS A 202 0.25 15.01 19.06
N ARG A 203 -0.41 14.66 17.93
CA ARG A 203 0.26 14.38 16.64
C ARG A 203 1.13 15.54 16.17
N PHE A 204 0.61 16.78 16.15
CA PHE A 204 1.37 17.96 15.74
C PHE A 204 2.72 18.09 16.46
N ASN A 205 2.72 17.98 17.79
CA ASN A 205 3.92 18.15 18.61
C ASN A 205 4.99 17.08 18.32
N TYR A 206 4.60 15.81 18.24
CA TYR A 206 5.55 14.74 17.92
C TYR A 206 6.08 14.84 16.49
N ILE A 207 5.22 15.15 15.51
CA ILE A 207 5.64 15.34 14.12
C ILE A 207 6.64 16.50 14.06
N GLN A 208 6.31 17.66 14.63
CA GLN A 208 7.17 18.85 14.62
C GLN A 208 8.55 18.55 15.27
N LYS A 209 8.57 17.85 16.41
CA LYS A 209 9.82 17.45 17.09
C LYS A 209 10.65 16.50 16.24
N ALA A 210 10.03 15.50 15.61
CA ALA A 210 10.73 14.54 14.75
C ALA A 210 11.33 15.21 13.50
N LEU A 211 10.57 16.08 12.83
CA LEU A 211 11.06 16.85 11.68
C LEU A 211 12.21 17.78 12.08
N ASN A 212 12.11 18.45 13.24
CA ASN A 212 13.19 19.32 13.74
C ASN A 212 14.50 18.57 13.99
N ALA A 213 14.40 17.33 14.48
CA ALA A 213 15.52 16.40 14.68
C ALA A 213 16.05 15.77 13.36
N GLY A 214 15.50 16.16 12.20
CA GLY A 214 15.93 15.66 10.90
C GLY A 214 15.47 14.22 10.62
N LYS A 215 14.38 13.76 11.25
CA LYS A 215 13.83 12.42 11.03
C LYS A 215 12.74 12.43 9.99
N HIS A 216 12.65 11.37 9.21
CA HIS A 216 11.49 11.13 8.34
C HIS A 216 10.29 10.75 9.22
N VAL A 217 9.08 11.10 8.80
CA VAL A 217 7.87 10.90 9.60
C VAL A 217 6.79 10.24 8.76
N ILE A 218 6.23 9.15 9.28
CA ILE A 218 4.95 8.58 8.84
C ILE A 218 3.93 8.91 9.92
N TYR A 219 2.71 9.32 9.58
CA TYR A 219 1.69 9.61 10.59
C TYR A 219 0.31 9.12 10.21
N ASP A 220 -0.49 8.74 11.21
CA ASP A 220 -1.91 8.48 10.99
C ASP A 220 -2.65 9.81 10.73
N PRO A 221 -3.42 9.92 9.64
CA PRO A 221 -4.07 11.18 9.29
C PRO A 221 -5.39 11.37 10.05
N PRO A 222 -5.87 12.61 10.21
CA PRO A 222 -5.16 13.84 9.87
C PRO A 222 -4.07 14.17 10.91
N ALA A 223 -3.05 14.95 10.53
CA ALA A 223 -2.00 15.37 11.45
C ALA A 223 -2.52 16.30 12.56
N THR A 224 -3.46 17.16 12.19
CA THR A 224 -4.06 18.21 13.03
C THR A 224 -5.42 18.60 12.42
N PHE A 225 -6.25 19.31 13.19
CA PHE A 225 -7.47 19.95 12.71
C PHE A 225 -7.24 21.35 12.12
N ASN A 226 -6.03 21.91 12.27
CA ASN A 226 -5.71 23.27 11.91
C ASN A 226 -4.92 23.30 10.59
N TYR A 227 -5.45 24.04 9.61
CA TYR A 227 -4.81 24.21 8.30
C TYR A 227 -3.39 24.77 8.42
N ASN A 228 -3.20 25.81 9.22
CA ASN A 228 -1.91 26.50 9.33
C ASN A 228 -0.85 25.61 10.00
N GLU A 229 -1.27 24.77 10.95
CA GLU A 229 -0.38 23.82 11.60
C GLU A 229 0.08 22.73 10.62
N LEU A 230 -0.81 22.20 9.78
CA LEU A 230 -0.39 21.23 8.76
C LEU A 230 0.54 21.88 7.73
N ASP A 231 0.22 23.09 7.29
CA ASP A 231 1.06 23.87 6.35
C ASP A 231 2.47 24.11 6.91
N GLU A 232 2.55 24.46 8.21
CA GLU A 232 3.83 24.59 8.93
C GLU A 232 4.63 23.29 8.92
N LEU A 233 4.00 22.13 9.20
CA LEU A 233 4.68 20.84 9.20
C LEU A 233 5.19 20.46 7.80
N ILE A 234 4.42 20.74 6.76
CA ILE A 234 4.81 20.49 5.36
C ILE A 234 6.04 21.33 5.02
N HIS A 235 6.01 22.64 5.30
CA HIS A 235 7.15 23.51 5.05
C HIS A 235 8.38 23.15 5.89
N LEU A 236 8.19 22.73 7.14
CA LEU A 236 9.29 22.26 7.99
C LEU A 236 9.96 21.01 7.40
N ALA A 237 9.18 20.06 6.89
CA ALA A 237 9.71 18.87 6.24
C ALA A 237 10.53 19.21 4.98
N GLU A 238 10.04 20.16 4.16
CA GLU A 238 10.78 20.70 3.01
C GLU A 238 12.10 21.36 3.42
N GLN A 239 12.07 22.24 4.41
CA GLN A 239 13.24 22.95 4.90
C GLN A 239 14.31 22.01 5.46
N LYS A 240 13.89 20.93 6.12
CA LYS A 240 14.78 19.92 6.71
C LYS A 240 15.19 18.84 5.70
N ASN A 241 14.63 18.85 4.48
CA ASN A 241 14.81 17.83 3.45
C ASN A 241 14.52 16.41 3.98
N VAL A 242 13.43 16.28 4.73
CA VAL A 242 12.94 15.00 5.27
C VAL A 242 11.58 14.67 4.69
N ILE A 243 11.20 13.40 4.78
CA ILE A 243 9.94 12.90 4.22
C ILE A 243 8.86 13.03 5.29
N LEU A 244 7.73 13.64 4.94
CA LEU A 244 6.51 13.66 5.75
C LEU A 244 5.42 12.91 4.98
N MET A 245 5.00 11.76 5.48
CA MET A 245 4.13 10.82 4.75
C MET A 245 2.88 10.46 5.55
N GLU A 246 1.72 10.61 4.92
CA GLU A 246 0.44 10.18 5.48
C GLU A 246 0.24 8.67 5.35
N ASN A 247 -0.24 8.05 6.42
CA ASN A 247 -0.61 6.64 6.43
C ASN A 247 -1.99 6.39 5.79
N ILE A 248 -2.12 6.74 4.50
CA ILE A 248 -3.29 6.43 3.68
C ILE A 248 -2.93 5.31 2.72
N LYS A 249 -3.03 4.07 3.18
CA LYS A 249 -2.55 2.88 2.45
C LYS A 249 -3.23 2.71 1.09
N MET A 250 -4.51 3.09 1.00
CA MET A 250 -5.36 2.92 -0.18
C MET A 250 -4.71 3.44 -1.46
N VAL A 251 -4.07 4.63 -1.43
CA VAL A 251 -3.49 5.24 -2.63
C VAL A 251 -2.26 4.50 -3.18
N HIS A 252 -1.67 3.62 -2.38
CA HIS A 252 -0.53 2.81 -2.77
C HIS A 252 -0.96 1.42 -3.29
N ILE A 253 -2.25 1.09 -3.19
CA ILE A 253 -2.80 -0.18 -3.68
C ILE A 253 -3.05 -0.08 -5.18
N TYR A 254 -2.65 -1.13 -5.90
CA TYR A 254 -2.73 -1.17 -7.36
C TYR A 254 -4.18 -1.03 -7.88
N VAL A 255 -5.15 -1.67 -7.23
CA VAL A 255 -6.57 -1.59 -7.63
C VAL A 255 -7.10 -0.16 -7.61
N PHE A 256 -6.67 0.65 -6.64
CA PHE A 256 -7.11 2.03 -6.51
C PHE A 256 -6.50 2.91 -7.60
N ASN A 257 -5.21 2.71 -7.91
CA ASN A 257 -4.56 3.42 -9.01
C ASN A 257 -5.16 3.06 -10.37
N GLN A 258 -5.54 1.79 -10.59
CA GLN A 258 -6.28 1.38 -11.79
C GLN A 258 -7.65 2.06 -11.87
N LEU A 259 -8.39 2.10 -10.76
CA LEU A 259 -9.66 2.81 -10.68
C LEU A 259 -9.51 4.28 -11.05
N LEU A 260 -8.52 4.98 -10.47
CA LEU A 260 -8.26 6.40 -10.80
C LEU A 260 -7.90 6.59 -12.27
N TRP A 261 -7.06 5.73 -12.83
CA TRP A 261 -6.68 5.81 -14.23
C TRP A 261 -7.88 5.60 -15.16
N MET A 262 -8.76 4.66 -14.84
CA MET A 262 -9.96 4.39 -15.64
C MET A 262 -10.99 5.51 -15.54
N THR A 263 -11.19 6.08 -14.35
CA THR A 263 -12.13 7.20 -14.17
C THR A 263 -11.62 8.45 -14.88
N GLN A 264 -10.35 8.82 -14.68
CA GLN A 264 -9.74 9.99 -15.31
C GLN A 264 -9.50 9.80 -16.81
N GLY A 265 -9.35 8.55 -17.27
CA GLY A 265 -9.23 8.19 -18.68
C GLY A 265 -10.56 8.22 -19.44
N GLY A 266 -11.68 8.53 -18.77
CA GLY A 266 -12.99 8.66 -19.40
C GLY A 266 -13.70 7.34 -19.69
N LEU A 267 -13.29 6.23 -19.06
CA LEU A 267 -13.89 4.90 -19.30
C LEU A 267 -15.40 4.85 -19.03
N ILE A 268 -15.88 5.70 -18.11
CA ILE A 268 -17.31 5.82 -17.76
C ILE A 268 -17.92 7.14 -18.24
N GLY A 269 -17.28 7.82 -19.19
CA GLY A 269 -17.68 9.16 -19.66
C GLY A 269 -17.49 10.25 -18.59
N ASP A 270 -18.31 11.30 -18.67
CA ASP A 270 -18.25 12.43 -17.73
C ASP A 270 -18.76 12.01 -16.35
N ILE A 271 -18.03 12.36 -15.29
CA ILE A 271 -18.36 11.98 -13.92
C ILE A 271 -19.49 12.88 -13.38
N LEU A 272 -20.61 12.27 -13.00
CA LEU A 272 -21.80 12.95 -12.50
C LEU A 272 -21.93 12.89 -10.98
N SER A 273 -21.53 11.78 -10.36
CA SER A 273 -21.67 11.59 -8.91
C SER A 273 -20.56 10.72 -8.32
N PHE A 274 -20.03 11.14 -7.17
CA PHE A 274 -19.17 10.32 -6.31
C PHE A 274 -19.90 10.02 -4.99
N ASN A 275 -20.20 8.75 -4.73
CA ASN A 275 -20.88 8.33 -3.50
C ASN A 275 -19.94 7.44 -2.71
N CYS A 276 -19.68 7.78 -1.45
CA CYS A 276 -18.77 7.03 -0.61
C CYS A 276 -19.29 6.89 0.81
N SER A 277 -19.16 5.70 1.38
CA SER A 277 -19.56 5.45 2.75
C SER A 277 -18.61 4.53 3.49
N ILE A 278 -18.34 4.87 4.74
CA ILE A 278 -17.51 4.10 5.64
C ILE A 278 -18.11 4.09 7.04
N SER A 279 -18.15 2.92 7.65
CA SER A 279 -18.37 2.77 9.07
C SER A 279 -17.48 1.71 9.67
N LYS A 280 -17.03 2.00 10.89
CA LYS A 280 -16.28 1.08 11.74
C LYS A 280 -16.57 1.45 13.18
N ILE A 281 -16.83 0.44 14.01
CA ILE A 281 -17.10 0.62 15.43
C ILE A 281 -15.85 0.19 16.20
N ASP A 282 -15.20 1.13 16.88
CA ASP A 282 -14.08 0.87 17.79
C ASP A 282 -14.16 1.83 18.99
N ILE A 283 -14.68 1.34 20.11
CA ILE A 283 -14.97 2.15 21.30
C ILE A 283 -13.67 2.68 21.94
N ASN A 284 -12.54 2.03 21.69
CA ASN A 284 -11.25 2.38 22.30
C ASN A 284 -10.45 3.40 21.47
N ARG A 285 -10.97 3.85 20.32
CA ARG A 285 -10.28 4.80 19.44
C ARG A 285 -10.96 6.16 19.44
N PRO A 286 -10.48 7.11 20.28
CA PRO A 286 -10.97 8.48 20.21
C PRO A 286 -10.64 9.06 18.84
N ASN A 287 -11.55 9.87 18.29
CA ASN A 287 -11.44 10.52 16.98
C ASN A 287 -11.46 9.59 15.75
N LEU A 288 -11.89 8.33 15.88
CA LEU A 288 -12.00 7.41 14.74
C LEU A 288 -12.82 8.01 13.58
N PHE A 289 -13.86 8.80 13.86
CA PHE A 289 -14.63 9.53 12.84
C PHE A 289 -13.74 10.34 11.88
N TYR A 290 -12.75 11.04 12.42
CA TYR A 290 -11.86 11.90 11.63
C TYR A 290 -10.87 11.06 10.81
N ASP A 291 -10.31 10.01 11.40
CA ASP A 291 -9.48 9.04 10.67
C ASP A 291 -10.27 8.49 9.46
N LEU A 292 -11.51 8.03 9.67
CA LEU A 292 -12.38 7.51 8.61
C LEU A 292 -12.74 8.56 7.55
N SER A 293 -12.94 9.81 7.96
CA SER A 293 -13.29 10.92 7.05
C SER A 293 -12.16 11.24 6.07
N VAL A 294 -10.90 11.11 6.47
CA VAL A 294 -9.77 11.28 5.53
C VAL A 294 -9.82 10.24 4.42
N TYR A 295 -10.12 8.97 4.75
CA TYR A 295 -10.21 7.90 3.77
C TYR A 295 -11.31 8.12 2.72
N THR A 296 -12.39 8.83 3.06
CA THR A 296 -13.49 9.14 2.13
C THR A 296 -13.29 10.45 1.37
N LEU A 297 -12.67 11.46 1.98
CA LEU A 297 -12.44 12.76 1.35
C LEU A 297 -11.33 12.71 0.30
N LEU A 298 -10.24 11.96 0.54
CA LEU A 298 -9.16 11.85 -0.43
C LEU A 298 -9.59 11.30 -1.80
N PRO A 299 -10.29 10.15 -1.92
CA PRO A 299 -10.74 9.66 -3.22
C PRO A 299 -11.70 10.62 -3.89
N MET A 300 -12.58 11.30 -3.12
CA MET A 300 -13.43 12.35 -3.68
C MET A 300 -12.60 13.45 -4.33
N LEU A 301 -11.61 14.02 -3.64
CA LEU A 301 -10.78 15.10 -4.20
C LEU A 301 -9.99 14.65 -5.43
N LYS A 302 -9.53 13.39 -5.46
CA LYS A 302 -8.82 12.81 -6.61
C LYS A 302 -9.69 12.59 -7.85
N ILE A 303 -10.98 12.33 -7.66
CA ILE A 303 -11.92 11.97 -8.72
C ILE A 303 -12.74 13.16 -9.18
N MET A 304 -13.32 13.92 -8.26
CA MET A 304 -14.17 15.08 -8.54
C MET A 304 -13.38 16.39 -8.66
N GLY A 305 -12.15 16.43 -8.16
CA GLY A 305 -11.37 17.66 -8.04
C GLY A 305 -11.64 18.42 -6.73
N GLN A 306 -11.02 19.60 -6.60
CA GLN A 306 -11.06 20.39 -5.36
C GLN A 306 -12.00 21.62 -5.43
N ASP A 307 -12.53 21.90 -6.62
CA ASP A 307 -13.30 23.10 -6.95
C ASP A 307 -14.82 22.87 -6.81
N TYR A 308 -15.26 22.48 -5.62
CA TYR A 308 -16.68 22.47 -5.30
C TYR A 308 -17.21 23.90 -5.08
N GLU A 309 -18.41 24.17 -5.57
CA GLU A 309 -19.08 25.47 -5.47
C GLU A 309 -19.84 25.62 -4.16
N LYS A 310 -20.44 24.53 -3.66
CA LYS A 310 -21.24 24.50 -2.44
C LYS A 310 -20.98 23.22 -1.66
N TYR A 311 -21.16 23.28 -0.35
CA TYR A 311 -21.08 22.12 0.53
C TYR A 311 -22.10 22.23 1.67
N ASP A 312 -22.49 21.07 2.21
CA ASP A 312 -23.42 20.94 3.33
C ASP A 312 -23.03 19.74 4.21
N PHE A 313 -23.22 19.87 5.51
CA PHE A 313 -22.85 18.84 6.50
C PHE A 313 -24.03 18.55 7.44
N ILE A 314 -24.47 17.30 7.45
CA ILE A 314 -25.45 16.79 8.41
C ILE A 314 -24.70 15.96 9.44
N VAL A 315 -24.69 16.39 10.69
CA VAL A 315 -23.91 15.74 11.76
C VAL A 315 -24.85 15.28 12.88
N LYS A 316 -24.70 14.03 13.32
CA LYS A 316 -25.35 13.48 14.51
C LYS A 316 -24.29 13.15 15.56
N LYS A 317 -24.53 13.62 16.78
CA LYS A 317 -23.66 13.44 17.95
C LYS A 317 -24.24 12.47 18.97
N ASP A 318 -23.36 11.92 19.79
CA ASP A 318 -23.64 11.22 21.04
C ASP A 318 -22.68 11.75 22.11
N GLY A 319 -23.19 12.62 22.98
CA GLY A 319 -22.35 13.44 23.86
C GLY A 319 -21.47 14.40 23.05
N GLU A 320 -20.17 14.35 23.30
CA GLU A 320 -19.17 15.20 22.63
C GLU A 320 -18.65 14.59 21.31
N ASP A 321 -18.95 13.33 21.01
CA ASP A 321 -18.46 12.61 19.84
C ASP A 321 -19.46 12.63 18.67
N ILE A 322 -18.95 12.71 17.44
CA ILE A 322 -19.74 12.44 16.22
C ILE A 322 -19.98 10.93 16.05
N GLU A 323 -21.25 10.52 16.03
CA GLU A 323 -21.64 9.15 15.67
C GLU A 323 -21.75 8.94 14.17
N PHE A 324 -22.21 9.97 13.47
CA PHE A 324 -22.49 9.95 12.04
C PHE A 324 -22.37 11.35 11.45
N ALA A 325 -21.79 11.44 10.25
CA ALA A 325 -21.91 12.63 9.40
C ALA A 325 -22.19 12.26 7.94
N SER A 326 -23.02 13.06 7.31
CA SER A 326 -23.19 13.10 5.86
C SER A 326 -22.62 14.41 5.33
N MET A 327 -21.71 14.33 4.38
CA MET A 327 -21.03 15.47 3.78
C MET A 327 -21.37 15.53 2.28
N ASN A 328 -22.00 16.61 1.87
CA ASN A 328 -22.44 16.85 0.50
C ASN A 328 -21.59 17.94 -0.13
N PHE A 329 -21.13 17.72 -1.36
CA PHE A 329 -20.39 18.72 -2.15
C PHE A 329 -21.00 18.84 -3.54
N VAL A 330 -21.19 20.05 -4.03
CA VAL A 330 -21.75 20.35 -5.35
C VAL A 330 -20.64 20.95 -6.22
N TYR A 331 -20.45 20.37 -7.39
CA TYR A 331 -19.52 20.80 -8.43
C TYR A 331 -20.31 21.31 -9.63
N SER A 332 -19.65 22.01 -10.57
CA SER A 332 -20.30 22.54 -11.77
C SER A 332 -20.92 21.45 -12.67
N ASN A 333 -20.32 20.26 -12.68
CA ASN A 333 -20.70 19.11 -13.51
C ASN A 333 -21.25 17.91 -12.72
N GLY A 334 -21.39 18.00 -11.40
CA GLY A 334 -21.78 16.84 -10.59
C GLY A 334 -21.86 17.10 -9.08
N ARG A 335 -21.93 16.02 -8.31
CA ARG A 335 -21.97 16.10 -6.83
C ARG A 335 -21.22 14.96 -6.16
N SER A 336 -20.89 15.15 -4.89
CA SER A 336 -20.35 14.11 -4.01
C SER A 336 -21.21 13.97 -2.76
N ILE A 337 -21.46 12.72 -2.35
CA ILE A 337 -22.15 12.39 -1.10
C ILE A 337 -21.27 11.41 -0.32
N ILE A 338 -20.85 11.83 0.87
CA ILE A 338 -19.98 11.05 1.75
C ILE A 338 -20.70 10.77 3.06
N ASN A 339 -20.77 9.51 3.48
CA ASN A 339 -21.36 9.12 4.76
C ASN A 339 -20.31 8.42 5.65
N VAL A 340 -20.07 8.95 6.84
CA VAL A 340 -19.10 8.40 7.80
C VAL A 340 -19.83 8.04 9.08
N GLY A 341 -19.70 6.78 9.52
CA GLY A 341 -20.31 6.26 10.74
C GLY A 341 -19.29 5.70 11.72
N ASN A 342 -19.21 6.27 12.92
CA ASN A 342 -18.31 5.81 13.99
C ASN A 342 -19.02 4.82 14.94
N LYS A 343 -20.30 5.09 15.25
CA LYS A 343 -21.16 4.19 16.06
C LYS A 343 -22.39 3.71 15.29
N ILE A 344 -22.69 4.38 14.18
CA ILE A 344 -23.80 4.04 13.28
C ILE A 344 -23.23 3.26 12.09
N ARG A 345 -23.78 2.08 11.84
CA ARG A 345 -23.40 1.26 10.68
C ARG A 345 -24.02 1.85 9.42
N VAL A 346 -23.17 2.07 8.42
CA VAL A 346 -23.57 2.29 7.03
C VAL A 346 -22.95 1.20 6.17
N ASP A 347 -23.59 0.88 5.05
CA ASP A 347 -22.98 -0.06 4.10
C ASP A 347 -21.71 0.56 3.53
N ASN A 348 -20.59 -0.11 3.71
CA ASN A 348 -19.30 0.38 3.23
C ASN A 348 -19.24 0.19 1.72
N GLN A 349 -19.16 1.30 0.98
CA GLN A 349 -19.08 1.28 -0.47
C GLN A 349 -18.44 2.55 -1.02
N LEU A 350 -17.88 2.43 -2.22
CA LEU A 350 -17.45 3.54 -3.07
C LEU A 350 -18.08 3.33 -4.44
N GLU A 351 -18.79 4.34 -4.93
CA GLU A 351 -19.48 4.32 -6.21
C GLU A 351 -19.18 5.60 -6.99
N ILE A 352 -18.87 5.45 -8.27
CA ILE A 352 -18.58 6.54 -9.19
C ILE A 352 -19.52 6.39 -10.37
N ILE A 353 -20.44 7.34 -10.53
CA ILE A 353 -21.45 7.34 -11.58
C ILE A 353 -21.00 8.32 -12.66
N GLY A 354 -20.79 7.80 -13.86
CA GLY A 354 -20.55 8.59 -15.07
C GLY A 354 -21.67 8.46 -16.08
N THR A 355 -21.57 9.20 -17.20
CA THR A 355 -22.56 9.19 -18.27
C THR A 355 -22.66 7.87 -19.03
N GLU A 356 -21.57 7.09 -19.08
CA GLU A 356 -21.49 5.85 -19.85
C GLU A 356 -21.39 4.60 -18.98
N GLY A 357 -21.17 4.73 -17.68
CA GLY A 357 -21.02 3.58 -16.78
C GLY A 357 -20.94 3.94 -15.31
N THR A 358 -20.86 2.92 -14.47
CA THR A 358 -20.72 3.07 -13.02
C THR A 358 -19.67 2.12 -12.48
N ILE A 359 -18.72 2.66 -11.71
CA ILE A 359 -17.71 1.88 -10.98
C ILE A 359 -18.18 1.67 -9.55
N ARG A 360 -18.06 0.45 -9.02
CA ARG A 360 -18.46 0.09 -7.66
C ARG A 360 -17.40 -0.72 -6.92
N MET A 361 -17.19 -0.38 -5.66
CA MET A 361 -16.45 -1.16 -4.68
C MET A 361 -17.32 -1.36 -3.44
N LYS A 362 -17.40 -2.58 -2.93
CA LYS A 362 -18.22 -2.94 -1.76
C LYS A 362 -17.35 -3.44 -0.61
N GLY A 363 -17.91 -3.42 0.60
CA GLY A 363 -17.21 -3.85 1.79
C GLY A 363 -16.10 -2.89 2.15
N GLU A 364 -14.94 -3.40 2.57
CA GLU A 364 -13.81 -2.55 2.99
C GLU A 364 -13.04 -2.03 1.78
N TRP A 365 -13.69 -1.16 1.01
CA TRP A 365 -13.22 -0.67 -0.29
C TRP A 365 -11.84 -0.01 -0.22
N TRP A 366 -11.48 0.63 0.90
CA TRP A 366 -10.15 1.21 1.14
C TRP A 366 -9.00 0.17 1.21
N ARG A 367 -9.34 -1.13 1.26
CA ARG A 367 -8.42 -2.26 1.17
C ARG A 367 -8.92 -3.36 0.23
N SER A 368 -9.80 -3.01 -0.70
CA SER A 368 -10.37 -3.99 -1.63
C SER A 368 -9.32 -4.51 -2.62
N ARG A 369 -9.59 -5.69 -3.14
CA ARG A 369 -8.80 -6.37 -4.17
C ARG A 369 -9.37 -6.16 -5.57
N ASN A 370 -10.63 -5.72 -5.63
CA ASN A 370 -11.38 -5.58 -6.87
C ASN A 370 -12.32 -4.38 -6.87
N PHE A 371 -12.73 -4.02 -8.08
CA PHE A 371 -13.89 -3.17 -8.36
C PHE A 371 -14.65 -3.72 -9.56
N GLU A 372 -15.91 -3.34 -9.65
CA GLU A 372 -16.83 -3.72 -10.72
C GLU A 372 -17.14 -2.51 -11.59
N ILE A 373 -17.26 -2.71 -12.91
CA ILE A 373 -17.81 -1.73 -13.84
C ILE A 373 -19.13 -2.25 -14.40
N HIS A 374 -20.15 -1.40 -14.35
CA HIS A 374 -21.50 -1.65 -14.82
C HIS A 374 -21.80 -0.67 -15.95
N TYR A 375 -22.12 -1.17 -17.14
CA TYR A 375 -22.52 -0.35 -18.29
C TYR A 375 -24.05 -0.40 -18.48
N PRO A 376 -24.73 0.70 -18.82
CA PRO A 376 -26.20 0.74 -18.91
C PRO A 376 -26.81 -0.29 -19.86
N GLU A 377 -26.14 -0.57 -20.98
CA GLU A 377 -26.65 -1.46 -22.04
C GLU A 377 -26.20 -2.92 -21.86
N SER A 378 -25.38 -3.23 -20.86
CA SER A 378 -24.82 -4.57 -20.64
C SER A 378 -25.30 -5.17 -19.33
N GLN A 379 -25.71 -6.44 -19.37
CA GLN A 379 -25.91 -7.23 -18.15
C GLN A 379 -24.61 -7.85 -17.62
N GLU A 380 -23.52 -7.78 -18.38
CA GLU A 380 -22.22 -8.28 -17.96
C GLU A 380 -21.51 -7.26 -17.06
N ILE A 381 -21.10 -7.73 -15.88
CA ILE A 381 -20.29 -6.95 -14.95
C ILE A 381 -18.83 -7.20 -15.30
N GLN A 382 -18.10 -6.13 -15.63
CA GLN A 382 -16.66 -6.23 -15.78
C GLN A 382 -16.00 -6.18 -14.40
N LEU A 383 -15.38 -7.30 -14.01
CA LEU A 383 -14.66 -7.41 -12.74
C LEU A 383 -13.16 -7.20 -12.95
N TYR A 384 -12.61 -6.19 -12.30
CA TYR A 384 -11.16 -5.97 -12.23
C TYR A 384 -10.68 -6.45 -10.88
N ASN A 385 -9.77 -7.42 -10.86
CA ASN A 385 -9.28 -8.02 -9.63
C ASN A 385 -7.75 -8.05 -9.62
N THR A 386 -7.20 -7.83 -8.44
CA THR A 386 -5.76 -7.73 -8.23
C THR A 386 -5.39 -8.54 -7.01
N ASN A 387 -4.24 -9.18 -7.06
CA ASN A 387 -3.76 -9.89 -5.89
C ASN A 387 -3.21 -8.85 -4.91
N PHE A 388 -3.84 -8.77 -3.74
CA PHE A 388 -3.46 -7.89 -2.65
C PHE A 388 -3.41 -8.71 -1.37
N GLU A 389 -2.25 -8.72 -0.72
CA GLU A 389 -2.03 -9.39 0.56
C GLU A 389 -1.73 -8.37 1.66
N GLY A 390 -2.21 -8.64 2.87
CA GLY A 390 -1.98 -7.79 4.04
C GLY A 390 -2.97 -6.64 4.16
N ASN A 391 -2.56 -5.55 4.81
CA ASN A 391 -3.40 -4.37 5.02
C ASN A 391 -3.00 -3.15 4.17
N GLY A 392 -1.91 -3.26 3.42
CA GLY A 392 -1.45 -2.22 2.50
C GLY A 392 -0.23 -1.43 2.98
N PHE A 393 0.21 -1.59 4.23
CA PHE A 393 1.33 -0.82 4.80
C PHE A 393 2.63 -1.07 4.04
N LYS A 394 2.90 -2.31 3.60
CA LYS A 394 4.09 -2.63 2.81
C LYS A 394 4.20 -1.84 1.50
N TYR A 395 3.08 -1.46 0.88
CA TYR A 395 3.11 -0.65 -0.35
C TYR A 395 3.45 0.80 -0.05
N LEU A 396 3.02 1.32 1.12
CA LEU A 396 3.45 2.61 1.64
C LEU A 396 4.96 2.61 1.91
N LEU A 397 5.48 1.60 2.62
CA LEU A 397 6.92 1.47 2.88
C LEU A 397 7.73 1.30 1.59
N ARG A 398 7.19 0.62 0.57
CA ARG A 398 7.83 0.53 -0.74
C ARG A 398 7.93 1.90 -1.43
N GLU A 399 6.89 2.73 -1.36
CA GLU A 399 6.97 4.10 -1.88
C GLU A 399 7.97 4.94 -1.08
N LEU A 400 8.00 4.78 0.25
CA LEU A 400 9.00 5.41 1.11
C LEU A 400 10.43 5.01 0.73
N SER A 401 10.71 3.73 0.49
CA SER A 401 12.01 3.25 0.00
C SER A 401 12.40 3.96 -1.29
N ARG A 402 11.50 4.00 -2.28
CA ARG A 402 11.74 4.69 -3.55
C ARG A 402 12.00 6.18 -3.39
N MET A 403 11.35 6.82 -2.41
CA MET A 403 11.58 8.22 -2.09
C MET A 403 12.98 8.43 -1.50
N LEU A 404 13.37 7.59 -0.54
CA LEU A 404 14.70 7.61 0.07
C LEU A 404 15.81 7.35 -0.96
N ASP A 405 15.67 6.28 -1.76
CA ASP A 405 16.67 5.88 -2.77
C ASP A 405 16.91 6.97 -3.83
N ASN A 406 15.88 7.77 -4.13
CA ASN A 406 15.95 8.84 -5.13
C ASN A 406 16.15 10.24 -4.51
N ASN A 407 16.42 10.34 -3.19
CA ASN A 407 16.51 11.61 -2.46
C ASN A 407 15.33 12.56 -2.73
N ARG A 408 14.11 12.01 -2.80
CA ARG A 408 12.88 12.75 -3.07
C ARG A 408 12.04 12.84 -1.80
N ILE A 409 11.59 14.04 -1.48
CA ILE A 409 10.69 14.28 -0.33
C ILE A 409 9.22 14.38 -0.70
N ASP A 410 8.89 14.64 -1.97
CA ASP A 410 7.51 14.78 -2.43
C ASP A 410 6.86 13.44 -2.80
N THR A 411 5.71 13.17 -2.18
CA THR A 411 4.89 12.02 -2.55
C THR A 411 4.17 12.29 -3.87
N ARG A 412 4.05 11.27 -4.73
CA ARG A 412 3.26 11.34 -5.99
C ARG A 412 1.87 10.72 -5.84
N SER A 413 1.57 10.14 -4.68
CA SER A 413 0.30 9.49 -4.41
C SER A 413 -0.68 10.41 -3.67
N ILE A 414 -0.17 11.35 -2.87
CA ILE A 414 -0.95 12.33 -2.10
C ILE A 414 -0.27 13.68 -2.26
N PHE A 415 -0.97 14.63 -2.89
CA PHE A 415 -0.45 15.98 -3.08
C PHE A 415 -0.73 16.84 -1.85
N LYS A 416 0.16 17.80 -1.56
CA LYS A 416 0.10 18.66 -0.36
C LYS A 416 -1.21 19.44 -0.27
N ASP A 417 -1.68 19.93 -1.40
CA ASP A 417 -2.95 20.65 -1.54
C ASP A 417 -4.15 19.76 -1.22
N GLU A 418 -4.13 18.48 -1.59
CA GLU A 418 -5.17 17.51 -1.19
C GLU A 418 -5.22 17.37 0.34
N SER A 419 -4.07 17.16 0.99
CA SER A 419 -3.97 17.03 2.45
C SER A 419 -4.46 18.29 3.17
N LEU A 420 -4.02 19.46 2.71
CA LEU A 420 -4.44 20.76 3.22
C LEU A 420 -5.94 21.00 3.03
N LYS A 421 -6.50 20.61 1.89
CA LYS A 421 -7.93 20.72 1.60
C LYS A 421 -8.76 19.81 2.50
N ILE A 422 -8.29 18.59 2.77
CA ILE A 422 -8.93 17.67 3.72
C ILE A 422 -8.98 18.29 5.11
N VAL A 423 -7.85 18.78 5.63
CA VAL A 423 -7.81 19.43 6.96
C VAL A 423 -8.74 20.63 7.01
N LYS A 424 -8.79 21.45 5.96
CA LYS A 424 -9.73 22.59 5.86
C LYS A 424 -11.19 22.16 5.95
N ILE A 425 -11.58 21.04 5.32
CA ILE A 425 -12.92 20.48 5.42
C ILE A 425 -13.20 20.00 6.85
N LEU A 426 -12.27 19.23 7.44
CA LEU A 426 -12.41 18.70 8.79
C LEU A 426 -12.48 19.80 9.85
N GLU A 427 -11.77 20.91 9.66
CA GLU A 427 -11.87 22.10 10.51
C GLU A 427 -13.30 22.66 10.55
N GLN A 428 -14.01 22.68 9.42
CA GLN A 428 -15.41 23.12 9.36
C GLN A 428 -16.34 22.13 10.07
N VAL A 429 -16.12 20.83 9.88
CA VAL A 429 -16.88 19.78 10.60
C VAL A 429 -16.66 19.92 12.11
N LYS A 430 -15.42 20.17 12.55
CA LYS A 430 -15.08 20.40 13.96
C LYS A 430 -15.75 21.63 14.53
N LYS A 431 -15.88 22.72 13.76
CA LYS A 431 -16.64 23.92 14.18
C LYS A 431 -18.12 23.62 14.41
N ILE A 432 -18.74 22.79 13.58
CA ILE A 432 -20.13 22.32 13.78
C ILE A 432 -20.23 21.41 15.00
N GLU A 433 -19.22 20.56 15.21
CA GLU A 433 -19.11 19.73 16.43
C GLU A 433 -19.05 20.59 17.70
N ASN A 434 -18.42 21.76 17.65
CA ASN A 434 -18.35 22.65 18.81
C ASN A 434 -19.60 23.54 18.97
N ASN A 435 -20.25 23.96 17.88
CA ASN A 435 -21.30 24.99 17.90
C ASN A 435 -22.73 24.46 18.16
N ASN A 436 -23.04 23.18 17.90
CA ASN A 436 -24.40 22.65 18.15
C ASN A 436 -24.60 22.23 19.63
N GLY A 437 -24.26 23.12 20.56
CA GLY A 437 -24.38 22.96 22.01
C GLY A 437 -25.46 23.83 22.66
N ASP A 438 -26.34 24.47 21.87
CA ASP A 438 -27.48 25.27 22.32
C ASP A 438 -28.81 24.74 21.78
#